data_AF-A0A2X2C320-F1
#
_entry.id   AF-A0A2X2C320-F1
#
_cell.length_a   1.000
_cell.length_b   1.000
_cell.length_c   1.000
_cell.angle_alpha   90.00
_cell.angle_beta   90.00
_cell.angle_gamma   90.00
#
_symmetry.space_group_name_H-M   'P 1'
#
loop_
_entity.id
_entity.type
_entity.pdbx_description
1 polymer ?
#
loop_
_entity_poly.entity_id
_entity_poly.type
_entity_poly.pdbx_seq_one_letter_code
_entity_poly.pdbx_strand_id
1 'polypeptide(L)'
;MAIDENKQKALAAALGQIEKQFGKGSIMRLGEDRSMNVETISTGSLSLDVALGAGGLPRGRIVEIYGPESSGKTTLTLQVIASAQREGKICAFIDAEHALDPIYAQKLGVDIDNLLCSQPDTGEQALEICDALSRSGAGRCYCRGLRGSINTKS
;
A
#
# COMPACT_ATOMS: atom_id res chain seq x y z
N MET A 1 32.77 -6.17 -25.26
CA MET A 1 32.82 -4.82 -25.85
C MET A 1 33.27 -3.85 -24.76
N ALA A 2 34.46 -3.25 -24.88
CA ALA A 2 34.87 -2.18 -24.00
C ALA A 2 34.01 -0.95 -24.32
N ILE A 3 33.28 -0.44 -23.33
CA ILE A 3 32.52 0.79 -23.48
C ILE A 3 33.54 1.93 -23.56
N ASP A 4 33.47 2.71 -24.65
CA ASP A 4 34.29 3.90 -24.87
C ASP A 4 34.21 4.85 -23.66
N GLU A 5 35.37 5.21 -23.09
CA GLU A 5 35.48 6.07 -21.91
C GLU A 5 34.81 7.44 -22.10
N ASN A 6 34.81 7.97 -23.34
CA ASN A 6 34.12 9.22 -23.65
C ASN A 6 32.60 9.06 -23.55
N LYS A 7 32.07 7.90 -23.96
CA LYS A 7 30.64 7.59 -23.80
C LYS A 7 30.26 7.44 -22.34
N GLN A 8 31.14 6.88 -21.50
CA GLN A 8 30.88 6.78 -20.05
C GLN A 8 30.85 8.15 -19.37
N LYS A 9 31.78 9.07 -19.71
CA LYS A 9 31.77 10.44 -19.18
C LYS A 9 30.52 11.21 -19.62
N ALA A 10 30.14 11.12 -20.89
CA ALA A 10 28.93 11.75 -21.40
C ALA A 10 27.67 11.22 -20.70
N LEU A 11 27.59 9.90 -20.50
CA LEU A 11 26.50 9.26 -19.76
C LEU A 11 26.43 9.74 -18.31
N ALA A 12 27.56 9.80 -17.60
CA ALA A 12 27.59 10.27 -16.22
C ALA A 12 27.16 11.74 -16.08
N ALA A 13 27.57 12.61 -17.01
CA ALA A 13 27.14 14.01 -17.04
C ALA A 13 25.63 14.15 -17.29
N ALA A 14 25.07 13.36 -18.21
CA ALA A 14 23.64 13.34 -18.48
C ALA A 14 22.82 12.85 -17.28
N LEU A 15 23.27 11.78 -16.62
CA LEU A 15 22.64 11.26 -15.40
C LEU A 15 22.62 12.32 -14.28
N GLY A 16 23.74 13.02 -14.06
CA GLY A 16 23.82 14.09 -13.06
C GLY A 16 22.95 15.31 -13.39
N GLN A 17 22.78 15.65 -14.68
CA GLN A 17 21.85 16.71 -15.10
C GLN A 17 20.40 16.34 -14.82
N ILE A 18 20.01 15.09 -15.09
CA ILE A 18 18.66 14.58 -14.82
C ILE A 18 18.38 14.62 -13.31
N GLU A 19 19.30 14.13 -12.47
CA GLU A 19 19.13 14.21 -11.01
C GLU A 19 19.03 15.64 -10.47
N LYS A 20 19.79 16.59 -11.05
CA LYS A 20 19.73 18.00 -10.65
C LYS A 20 18.40 18.67 -11.04
N GLN A 21 17.85 18.30 -12.20
CA GLN A 21 16.60 18.89 -12.71
C GLN A 21 15.35 18.26 -12.06
N PHE A 22 15.36 16.96 -11.84
CA PHE A 22 14.16 16.19 -11.44
C PHE A 22 14.25 15.60 -10.03
N GLY A 23 15.36 15.81 -9.32
CA GLY A 23 15.58 15.35 -7.96
C GLY A 23 16.35 14.02 -7.89
N LYS A 24 16.86 13.72 -6.68
CA LYS A 24 17.57 12.46 -6.40
C LYS A 24 16.67 11.27 -6.68
N GLY A 25 17.19 10.29 -7.41
CA GLY A 25 16.46 9.07 -7.75
C GLY A 25 15.51 9.18 -8.93
N SER A 26 15.53 10.29 -9.66
CA SER A 26 14.80 10.44 -10.94
C SER A 26 15.36 9.53 -12.05
N ILE A 27 16.62 9.10 -11.93
CA ILE A 27 17.23 8.10 -12.81
C ILE A 27 18.25 7.28 -12.03
N MET A 28 18.21 5.96 -12.19
CA MET A 28 19.11 5.04 -11.48
C MET A 28 19.34 3.79 -12.32
N ARG A 29 20.49 3.14 -12.13
CA ARG A 29 20.72 1.83 -12.75
C ARG A 29 19.81 0.82 -12.08
N LEU A 30 19.16 -0.03 -12.86
CA LEU A 30 18.22 -1.04 -12.35
C LEU A 30 18.85 -1.98 -11.30
N GLY A 31 20.17 -2.16 -11.32
CA GLY A 31 20.92 -2.96 -10.34
C GLY A 31 21.56 -2.16 -9.19
N GLU A 32 21.48 -0.83 -9.18
CA GLU A 32 21.90 0.00 -8.04
C GLU A 32 20.76 0.04 -7.03
N ASP A 33 20.61 -1.08 -6.34
CA ASP A 33 19.45 -1.41 -5.53
C ASP A 33 19.51 -0.77 -4.14
N ARG A 34 18.66 0.23 -3.92
CA ARG A 34 18.23 0.68 -2.58
C ARG A 34 16.71 0.82 -2.45
N SER A 35 15.95 0.53 -3.51
CA SER A 35 14.49 0.77 -3.58
C SER A 35 13.66 -0.46 -3.96
N MET A 36 14.26 -1.63 -4.21
CA MET A 36 13.51 -2.84 -4.59
C MET A 36 13.16 -3.76 -3.42
N ASN A 37 13.56 -3.44 -2.19
CA ASN A 37 13.01 -4.09 -1.00
C ASN A 37 11.59 -3.57 -0.78
N VAL A 38 10.63 -4.16 -1.50
CA VAL A 38 9.20 -3.90 -1.30
C VAL A 38 8.85 -4.37 0.12
N GLU A 39 8.68 -3.42 1.03
CA GLU A 39 8.16 -3.70 2.37
C GLU A 39 6.78 -4.35 2.23
N THR A 40 6.51 -5.41 2.98
CA THR A 40 5.23 -6.12 2.96
C THR A 40 4.51 -6.02 4.30
N ILE A 41 3.19 -6.19 4.28
CA ILE A 41 2.32 -6.28 5.45
C ILE A 41 1.72 -7.67 5.49
N SER A 42 1.88 -8.37 6.62
CA SER A 42 1.26 -9.68 6.79
C SER A 42 -0.25 -9.61 6.59
N THR A 43 -0.79 -10.61 5.91
CA THR A 43 -2.24 -10.78 5.72
C THR A 43 -2.95 -11.27 6.98
N GLY A 44 -2.21 -11.61 8.04
CA GLY A 44 -2.72 -12.34 9.21
C GLY A 44 -2.89 -13.85 8.97
N SER A 45 -2.57 -14.33 7.76
CA SER A 45 -2.60 -15.74 7.39
C SER A 45 -1.24 -16.18 6.85
N LEU A 46 -0.54 -17.03 7.61
CA LEU A 46 0.78 -17.52 7.22
C LEU A 46 0.75 -18.23 5.86
N SER A 47 -0.29 -19.01 5.58
CA SER A 47 -0.41 -19.72 4.31
C SER A 47 -0.54 -18.76 3.12
N LEU A 48 -1.26 -17.66 3.29
CA LEU A 48 -1.43 -16.65 2.26
C LEU A 48 -0.15 -15.82 2.08
N ASP A 49 0.51 -15.44 3.17
CA ASP A 49 1.80 -14.73 3.13
C ASP A 49 2.87 -15.53 2.38
N VAL A 50 2.91 -16.85 2.61
CA VAL A 50 3.78 -17.78 1.87
C VAL A 50 3.36 -17.89 0.40
N ALA A 51 2.06 -18.02 0.12
CA ALA A 51 1.56 -18.12 -1.25
C ALA A 51 1.84 -16.86 -2.10
N LEU A 52 1.87 -15.69 -1.46
CA LEU A 52 2.23 -14.42 -2.11
C LEU A 52 3.74 -14.30 -2.41
N GLY A 53 4.57 -15.19 -1.85
CA GLY A 53 6.02 -15.27 -2.09
C GLY A 53 6.85 -14.15 -1.45
N ALA A 54 6.28 -12.97 -1.26
CA ALA A 54 6.92 -11.81 -0.64
C ALA A 54 6.66 -11.69 0.88
N GLY A 55 5.93 -12.64 1.47
CA GLY A 55 5.63 -12.64 2.91
C GLY A 55 4.50 -11.70 3.34
N GLY A 56 3.69 -11.21 2.40
CA GLY A 56 2.55 -10.34 2.69
C GLY A 56 2.14 -9.45 1.51
N LEU A 57 1.25 -8.49 1.78
CA LEU A 57 0.81 -7.50 0.81
C LEU A 57 1.88 -6.41 0.61
N PRO A 58 2.26 -6.08 -0.63
CA PRO A 58 3.29 -5.07 -0.90
C PRO A 58 2.81 -3.66 -0.57
N ARG A 59 3.63 -2.91 0.18
CA ARG A 59 3.37 -1.50 0.46
C ARG A 59 3.65 -0.63 -0.76
N GLY A 60 2.90 0.46 -0.87
CA GLY A 60 3.00 1.38 -2.01
C GLY A 60 2.39 0.80 -3.30
N ARG A 61 1.65 -0.31 -3.19
CA ARG A 61 0.89 -0.91 -4.29
C ARG A 61 -0.60 -1.02 -3.97
N ILE A 62 -1.39 -1.03 -5.04
CA ILE A 62 -2.82 -1.34 -4.99
C ILE A 62 -2.97 -2.87 -5.06
N VAL A 63 -3.77 -3.41 -4.15
CA VAL A 63 -4.09 -4.84 -4.05
C VAL A 63 -5.60 -5.01 -4.15
N GLU A 64 -6.09 -5.86 -5.02
CA GLU A 64 -7.51 -6.17 -5.14
C GLU A 64 -7.84 -7.52 -4.48
N ILE A 65 -8.84 -7.53 -3.60
CA ILE A 65 -9.39 -8.74 -2.98
C ILE A 65 -10.84 -8.89 -3.43
N TYR A 66 -11.09 -9.76 -4.40
CA TYR A 66 -12.44 -10.02 -4.93
C TYR A 66 -12.90 -11.44 -4.63
N GLY A 67 -14.21 -11.68 -4.70
CA GLY A 67 -14.80 -12.99 -4.43
C GLY A 67 -16.28 -12.93 -4.05
N PRO A 68 -16.95 -14.10 -3.97
CA PRO A 68 -18.37 -14.19 -3.63
C PRO A 68 -18.73 -13.50 -2.30
N GLU A 69 -20.00 -13.15 -2.13
CA GLU A 69 -20.49 -12.68 -0.84
C GLU A 69 -20.18 -13.70 0.27
N SER A 70 -19.86 -13.22 1.47
CA SER A 70 -19.46 -14.08 2.59
C SER A 70 -18.20 -14.93 2.39
N SER A 71 -17.38 -14.68 1.35
CA SER A 71 -16.10 -15.38 1.14
C SER A 71 -14.97 -14.94 2.08
N GLY A 72 -15.24 -14.08 3.07
CA GLY A 72 -14.24 -13.60 4.04
C GLY A 72 -13.40 -12.40 3.60
N LYS A 73 -13.76 -11.67 2.54
CA LYS A 73 -13.03 -10.47 2.06
C LYS A 73 -12.82 -9.44 3.17
N THR A 74 -13.90 -9.03 3.82
CA THR A 74 -13.87 -8.03 4.90
C THR A 74 -13.04 -8.54 6.08
N THR A 75 -13.19 -9.82 6.45
CA THR A 75 -12.39 -10.45 7.50
C THR A 75 -10.89 -10.40 7.18
N LEU A 76 -10.49 -10.73 5.94
CA LEU A 76 -9.10 -10.65 5.50
C LEU A 76 -8.58 -9.22 5.54
N THR A 77 -9.36 -8.25 5.06
CA THR A 77 -9.04 -6.83 5.12
C THR A 77 -8.81 -6.35 6.56
N LEU A 78 -9.67 -6.75 7.50
CA LEU A 78 -9.53 -6.39 8.91
C LEU A 78 -8.31 -7.07 9.56
N GLN A 79 -7.96 -8.30 9.17
CA GLN A 79 -6.73 -8.98 9.62
C GLN A 79 -5.45 -8.29 9.12
N VAL A 80 -5.46 -7.81 7.87
CA VAL A 80 -4.36 -6.98 7.32
C VAL A 80 -4.24 -5.68 8.13
N ILE A 81 -5.35 -5.00 8.41
CA ILE A 81 -5.37 -3.76 9.22
C ILE A 81 -4.81 -4.02 10.61
N ALA A 82 -5.29 -5.05 11.30
CA ALA A 82 -4.79 -5.43 12.62
C ALA A 82 -3.28 -5.71 12.60
N SER A 83 -2.79 -6.35 11.53
CA SER A 83 -1.35 -6.63 11.37
C SER A 83 -0.54 -5.37 11.12
N ALA A 84 -1.05 -4.44 10.30
CA ALA A 84 -0.43 -3.14 10.10
C ALA A 84 -0.40 -2.30 11.40
N GLN A 85 -1.51 -2.25 12.14
CA GLN A 85 -1.60 -1.51 13.41
C GLN A 85 -0.64 -2.07 14.46
N ARG A 86 -0.47 -3.40 14.53
CA ARG A 86 0.53 -4.05 15.41
C ARG A 86 1.96 -3.60 15.12
N GLU A 87 2.25 -3.19 13.88
CA GLU A 87 3.54 -2.62 13.47
C GLU A 87 3.59 -1.09 13.62
N GLY A 88 2.65 -0.49 14.36
CA GLY A 88 2.57 0.96 14.60
C GLY A 88 2.11 1.77 13.39
N LYS A 89 1.44 1.15 12.42
CA LYS A 89 0.99 1.81 11.19
C LYS A 89 -0.43 2.36 11.34
N ILE A 90 -0.62 3.60 10.89
CA ILE A 90 -1.95 4.23 10.82
C ILE A 90 -2.70 3.65 9.62
N CYS A 91 -3.94 3.24 9.88
CA CYS A 91 -4.80 2.60 8.90
C CYS A 91 -6.08 3.43 8.69
N ALA A 92 -6.63 3.39 7.48
CA ALA A 92 -7.97 3.89 7.21
C ALA A 92 -8.85 2.85 6.53
N PHE A 93 -10.13 2.85 6.89
CA PHE A 93 -11.17 2.03 6.30
C PHE A 93 -12.23 2.92 5.67
N ILE A 94 -12.45 2.77 4.36
CA ILE A 94 -13.48 3.51 3.62
C ILE A 94 -14.67 2.57 3.45
N ASP A 95 -15.63 2.67 4.35
CA ASP A 95 -16.83 1.83 4.39
C ASP A 95 -17.91 2.40 3.48
N ALA A 96 -17.84 2.06 2.18
CA ALA A 96 -18.87 2.45 1.23
C ALA A 96 -20.11 1.53 1.29
N GLU A 97 -20.07 0.44 2.06
CA GLU A 97 -21.18 -0.50 2.24
C GLU A 97 -21.97 -0.25 3.54
N HIS A 98 -21.48 0.66 4.40
CA HIS A 98 -22.06 1.00 5.69
C HIS A 98 -22.31 -0.25 6.56
N ALA A 99 -21.40 -1.23 6.46
CA ALA A 99 -21.58 -2.58 6.99
C ALA A 99 -20.47 -2.99 7.98
N LEU A 100 -19.54 -2.09 8.32
CA LEU A 100 -18.48 -2.39 9.27
C LEU A 100 -19.01 -2.51 10.70
N ASP A 101 -18.86 -3.70 11.29
CA ASP A 101 -19.12 -3.95 12.71
C ASP A 101 -17.85 -3.69 13.55
N PRO A 102 -17.80 -2.63 14.38
CA PRO A 102 -16.64 -2.30 15.21
C PRO A 102 -16.35 -3.37 16.27
N ILE A 103 -17.36 -4.07 16.78
CA ILE A 103 -17.19 -5.13 17.78
C ILE A 103 -16.51 -6.34 17.12
N TYR A 104 -16.93 -6.69 15.92
CA TYR A 104 -16.28 -7.75 15.14
C TYR A 104 -14.84 -7.40 14.78
N ALA A 105 -14.60 -6.17 14.30
CA ALA A 105 -13.25 -5.70 13.99
C ALA A 105 -12.31 -5.74 15.22
N GLN A 106 -12.79 -5.32 16.39
CA GLN A 106 -12.03 -5.38 17.63
C GLN A 106 -11.65 -6.82 18.00
N LYS A 107 -12.57 -7.78 17.84
CA LYS A 107 -12.29 -9.21 18.07
C LYS A 107 -11.24 -9.78 17.12
N LEU A 108 -11.10 -9.21 15.93
CA LEU A 108 -10.04 -9.56 14.97
C LEU A 108 -8.69 -8.89 15.29
N GLY A 109 -8.61 -8.08 16.34
CA GLY A 109 -7.40 -7.41 16.80
C GLY A 109 -7.16 -6.04 16.17
N VAL A 110 -8.20 -5.43 15.57
CA VAL A 110 -8.15 -4.05 15.10
C VAL A 110 -8.23 -3.11 16.29
N ASP A 111 -7.33 -2.12 16.32
CA ASP A 111 -7.40 -1.00 17.23
C ASP A 111 -8.42 0.01 16.69
N ILE A 112 -9.63 -0.04 17.26
CA ILE A 112 -10.77 0.77 16.83
C ILE A 112 -10.55 2.25 17.13
N ASP A 113 -9.89 2.58 18.24
CA ASP A 113 -9.70 3.97 18.66
C ASP A 113 -8.75 4.71 17.71
N ASN A 114 -7.83 3.97 17.07
CA ASN A 114 -6.84 4.51 16.13
C ASN A 114 -7.14 4.17 14.65
N LEU A 115 -8.27 3.54 14.34
CA LEU A 115 -8.67 3.26 12.96
C LEU A 115 -9.43 4.47 12.38
N LEU A 116 -8.89 5.09 11.34
CA LEU A 116 -9.62 6.12 10.60
C LEU A 116 -10.76 5.46 9.82
N CYS A 117 -12.02 5.86 10.05
CA CYS A 117 -13.16 5.33 9.30
C CYS A 117 -13.85 6.46 8.53
N SER A 118 -14.22 6.20 7.27
CA SER A 118 -15.02 7.11 6.44
C SER A 118 -16.16 6.36 5.78
N GLN A 119 -17.36 6.95 5.81
CA GLN A 119 -18.58 6.45 5.17
C GLN A 119 -18.99 7.45 4.08
N PRO A 120 -18.44 7.31 2.85
CA PRO A 120 -18.73 8.24 1.77
C PRO A 120 -20.10 7.99 1.14
N ASP A 121 -20.78 9.07 0.76
CA ASP A 121 -22.06 9.04 0.05
C ASP A 121 -21.91 8.56 -1.40
N THR A 122 -20.73 8.77 -2.02
CA THR A 122 -20.46 8.45 -3.43
C THR A 122 -19.11 7.77 -3.67
N GLY A 123 -19.00 7.11 -4.82
CA GLY A 123 -17.75 6.48 -5.24
C GLY A 123 -16.63 7.49 -5.50
N GLU A 124 -16.96 8.67 -6.02
CA GLU A 124 -16.05 9.78 -6.27
C GLU A 124 -15.51 10.33 -4.95
N GLN A 125 -16.38 10.57 -3.97
CA GLN A 125 -15.97 11.03 -2.65
C GLN A 125 -15.04 10.01 -1.97
N ALA A 126 -15.34 8.72 -2.09
CA ALA A 126 -14.46 7.66 -1.58
C ALA A 126 -13.04 7.73 -2.18
N LEU A 127 -12.95 8.00 -3.49
CA LEU A 127 -11.68 8.11 -4.21
C LEU A 127 -10.93 9.40 -3.81
N GLU A 128 -11.62 10.53 -3.69
CA GLU A 128 -11.02 11.79 -3.24
C GLU A 128 -10.43 11.66 -1.84
N ILE A 129 -11.14 11.00 -0.92
CA ILE A 129 -10.64 10.71 0.42
C ILE A 129 -9.40 9.80 0.37
N CYS A 130 -9.44 8.72 -0.41
CA CYS A 130 -8.27 7.83 -0.58
C CYS A 130 -7.05 8.59 -1.13
N ASP A 131 -7.27 9.50 -2.08
CA ASP A 131 -6.23 10.28 -2.74
C ASP A 131 -5.65 11.37 -1.80
N ALA A 132 -6.50 12.07 -1.05
CA ALA A 132 -6.10 13.02 -0.01
C ALA A 132 -5.28 12.33 1.09
N LEU A 133 -5.73 11.17 1.55
CA LEU A 133 -5.01 10.36 2.53
C LEU A 133 -3.65 9.92 1.96
N SER A 134 -3.60 9.37 0.75
CA SER A 134 -2.35 8.95 0.10
C SER A 134 -1.33 10.08 0.00
N ARG A 135 -1.76 11.30 -0.33
CA ARG A 135 -0.88 12.49 -0.40
C ARG A 135 -0.36 12.98 0.95
N SER A 136 -1.12 12.75 2.03
CA SER A 136 -0.75 13.24 3.36
C SER A 136 0.49 12.56 3.95
N GLY A 137 0.86 11.38 3.44
CA GLY A 137 1.90 10.53 4.02
C GLY A 137 1.58 10.01 5.44
N ALA A 138 0.38 10.29 5.96
CA ALA A 138 0.00 10.00 7.34
C ALA A 138 -0.54 8.56 7.52
N GLY A 139 -1.26 8.01 6.53
CA GLY A 139 -1.70 6.62 6.55
C GLY A 139 -0.77 5.69 5.77
N ARG A 140 -0.47 4.53 6.34
CA ARG A 140 0.42 3.52 5.75
C ARG A 140 -0.33 2.31 5.20
N CYS A 141 -1.65 2.22 5.41
CA CYS A 141 -2.55 1.23 4.81
C CYS A 141 -3.96 1.83 4.62
N TYR A 142 -4.50 1.83 3.39
CA TYR A 142 -5.86 2.28 3.11
C TYR A 142 -6.68 1.16 2.51
N CYS A 143 -7.75 0.78 3.19
CA CYS A 143 -8.63 -0.29 2.75
C CYS A 143 -9.95 0.32 2.30
N ARG A 144 -10.32 0.15 1.03
CA ARG A 144 -11.69 0.48 0.59
C ARG A 144 -12.57 -0.74 0.83
N GLY A 145 -13.52 -0.62 1.73
CA GLY A 145 -14.67 -1.50 1.87
C GLY A 145 -15.61 -1.30 0.69
N LEU A 146 -15.18 -1.80 -0.46
CA LEU A 146 -16.05 -2.18 -1.57
C LEU A 146 -15.69 -3.62 -1.91
N ARG A 147 -16.51 -4.28 -2.72
CA ARG A 147 -16.17 -5.50 -3.46
C ARG A 147 -14.85 -5.40 -4.28
N GLY A 148 -13.68 -5.33 -3.62
CA GLY A 148 -12.33 -5.35 -4.16
C GLY A 148 -11.68 -3.98 -4.33
N SER A 149 -10.81 -3.57 -3.40
CA SER A 149 -9.51 -2.87 -3.63
C SER A 149 -8.96 -2.22 -2.34
N ILE A 150 -7.82 -2.68 -1.86
CA ILE A 150 -6.97 -2.04 -0.82
C ILE A 150 -5.90 -1.21 -1.56
N ASN A 151 -5.82 0.08 -1.27
CA ASN A 151 -4.85 0.98 -1.87
C ASN A 151 -3.77 1.29 -0.82
N THR A 152 -2.55 0.80 -0.99
CA THR A 152 -1.41 1.33 -0.24
C THR A 152 -0.59 2.13 -1.24
N LYS A 153 -0.45 3.45 -1.09
CA LYS A 153 0.31 4.27 -2.06
C LYS A 153 1.59 4.85 -1.44
N SER A 154 2.52 5.05 -2.36
CA SER A 154 3.94 5.47 -2.32
C SER A 154 4.34 6.48 -1.26
#